data_AF-A0A3C0YDI6-F1
#
_entry.id   AF-A0A3C0YDI6-F1
#
_cell.length_a   1.000
_cell.length_b   1.000
_cell.length_c   1.000
_cell.angle_alpha   90.00
_cell.angle_beta   90.00
_cell.angle_gamma   90.00
#
_symmetry.space_group_name_H-M   'P 1'
#
loop_
_entity.id
_entity.type
_entity.pdbx_description
1 polymer ?
#
loop_
_entity_poly.entity_id
_entity_poly.type
_entity_poly.pdbx_seq_one_letter_code
_entity_poly.pdbx_strand_id
1 'polypeptide(L)'
;MDRSDALVALDRKILEAYSRRTTNTLRAALPLRLALPHIEPVLARNVAKEMQKDALVIRRAGEALAAGSPPSREALHGLLDATKEIDQAFLAQVGSLPLRIVIPYEEIAPVRMERIERLSGAAYRVLDAWQLQSGVRAAMQASYPRAELERLLLDLLQLYALETRILSRSVRLPALLAPLRERIAQSLQGIMNDMAKRLAAELVGVVYRR
;
A
#
# COMPACT_ATOMS: atom_id res chain seq x y z
N MET A 1 20.82 -12.44 -1.31
CA MET A 1 19.73 -11.45 -1.17
C MET A 1 19.28 -11.50 0.27
N ASP A 2 19.26 -10.37 0.96
CA ASP A 2 18.76 -10.29 2.34
C ASP A 2 17.28 -10.74 2.39
N ARG A 3 16.86 -11.38 3.49
CA ARG A 3 15.45 -11.81 3.69
C ARG A 3 14.51 -10.60 3.63
N SER A 4 14.95 -9.46 4.15
CA SER A 4 14.20 -8.21 4.05
C SER A 4 13.99 -7.81 2.59
N ASP A 5 15.05 -7.78 1.77
CA ASP A 5 14.94 -7.46 0.34
C ASP A 5 14.07 -8.46 -0.43
N ALA A 6 14.10 -9.74 -0.06
CA ALA A 6 13.21 -10.76 -0.63
C ALA A 6 11.73 -10.48 -0.32
N LEU A 7 11.44 -10.07 0.92
CA LEU A 7 10.10 -9.71 1.35
C LEU A 7 9.63 -8.40 0.69
N VAL A 8 10.53 -7.41 0.54
CA VAL A 8 10.29 -6.18 -0.23
C VAL A 8 9.94 -6.51 -1.69
N ALA A 9 10.66 -7.44 -2.32
CA ALA A 9 10.38 -7.84 -3.69
C ALA A 9 9.03 -8.55 -3.84
N LEU A 10 8.58 -9.29 -2.81
CA LEU A 10 7.25 -9.89 -2.77
C LEU A 10 6.15 -8.84 -2.61
N ASP A 11 6.31 -7.93 -1.65
CA ASP A 11 5.38 -6.81 -1.42
C ASP A 11 5.20 -5.95 -2.67
N ARG A 12 6.31 -5.60 -3.34
CA ARG A 12 6.28 -4.90 -4.64
C ARG A 12 5.41 -5.61 -5.67
N LYS A 13 5.57 -6.93 -5.83
CA LYS A 13 4.77 -7.72 -6.79
C LYS A 13 3.28 -7.70 -6.44
N ILE A 14 2.94 -7.71 -5.15
CA ILE A 14 1.57 -7.62 -4.67
C ILE A 14 0.98 -6.25 -5.04
N LEU A 15 1.68 -5.16 -4.74
CA LEU A 15 1.19 -3.81 -5.01
C LEU A 15 1.11 -3.51 -6.52
N GLU A 16 2.06 -4.00 -7.31
CA GLU A 16 2.01 -3.99 -8.78
C GLU A 16 0.78 -4.71 -9.32
N ALA A 17 0.52 -5.93 -8.83
CA ALA A 17 -0.62 -6.72 -9.27
C ALA A 17 -1.94 -6.04 -8.89
N TYR A 18 -2.03 -5.51 -7.68
CA TYR A 18 -3.18 -4.76 -7.19
C TYR A 18 -3.45 -3.52 -8.03
N SER A 19 -2.43 -2.69 -8.25
CA SER A 19 -2.52 -1.46 -9.04
C SER A 19 -2.89 -1.74 -10.49
N ARG A 20 -2.27 -2.74 -11.12
CA ARG A 20 -2.55 -3.13 -12.51
C ARG A 20 -4.00 -3.59 -12.68
N ARG A 21 -4.49 -4.45 -11.78
CA ARG A 21 -5.87 -4.97 -11.82
C ARG A 21 -6.90 -3.87 -11.55
N THR A 22 -6.61 -2.98 -10.61
CA THR A 22 -7.42 -1.80 -10.33
C THR A 22 -7.49 -0.90 -11.57
N THR A 23 -6.35 -0.52 -12.14
CA THR A 23 -6.27 0.32 -13.35
C THR A 23 -7.01 -0.31 -14.54
N ASN A 24 -6.86 -1.62 -14.76
CA ASN A 24 -7.61 -2.32 -15.81
C ASN A 24 -9.13 -2.27 -15.59
N THR A 25 -9.58 -2.36 -14.34
CA THR A 25 -11.00 -2.24 -14.01
C THR A 25 -11.49 -0.80 -14.21
N LEU A 26 -10.67 0.20 -13.85
CA LEU A 26 -10.99 1.62 -14.07
C LEU A 26 -11.09 1.96 -15.56
N ARG A 27 -10.28 1.34 -16.43
CA ARG A 27 -10.38 1.50 -17.90
C ARG A 27 -11.77 1.14 -18.44
N ALA A 28 -12.43 0.17 -17.81
CA ALA A 28 -13.76 -0.28 -18.21
C ALA A 28 -14.88 0.64 -17.68
N ALA A 29 -14.60 1.55 -16.75
CA ALA A 29 -15.58 2.44 -16.15
C ALA A 29 -15.61 3.82 -16.85
N LEU A 30 -16.75 4.20 -17.43
CA LEU A 30 -17.02 5.59 -17.79
C LEU A 30 -17.35 6.38 -16.51
N PRO A 31 -16.92 7.65 -16.34
CA PRO A 31 -16.16 8.52 -17.26
C PRO A 31 -14.63 8.37 -17.15
N LEU A 32 -14.13 7.52 -16.24
CA LEU A 32 -12.70 7.38 -15.95
C LEU A 32 -11.89 6.95 -17.18
N ARG A 33 -12.46 6.15 -18.06
CA ARG A 33 -11.86 5.77 -19.35
C ARG A 33 -11.27 6.95 -20.14
N LEU A 34 -11.90 8.12 -20.11
CA LEU A 34 -11.46 9.30 -20.87
C LEU A 34 -10.31 10.05 -20.17
N ALA A 35 -10.32 10.12 -18.84
CA ALA A 35 -9.29 10.79 -18.08
C ALA A 35 -8.06 9.92 -17.81
N LEU A 36 -8.23 8.59 -17.79
CA LEU A 36 -7.23 7.63 -17.33
C LEU A 36 -5.88 7.73 -18.09
N PRO A 37 -5.83 7.84 -19.43
CA PRO A 37 -4.55 7.93 -20.14
C PRO A 37 -3.67 9.09 -19.68
N HIS A 38 -4.27 10.20 -19.24
CA HIS A 38 -3.55 11.38 -18.78
C HIS A 38 -3.05 11.25 -17.32
N ILE A 39 -3.71 10.42 -16.51
CA ILE A 39 -3.35 10.21 -15.10
C ILE A 39 -2.53 8.94 -14.86
N GLU A 40 -2.51 7.99 -15.79
CA GLU A 40 -1.73 6.75 -15.69
C GLU A 40 -0.25 6.98 -15.32
N PRO A 41 0.48 7.96 -15.92
CA PRO A 41 1.86 8.25 -15.51
C PRO A 41 1.99 8.73 -14.07
N VAL A 42 0.96 9.40 -13.53
CA VAL A 42 0.92 9.84 -12.12
C VAL A 42 0.61 8.66 -11.22
N LEU A 43 -0.34 7.80 -11.60
CA LEU A 43 -0.67 6.57 -10.87
C LEU A 43 0.55 5.64 -10.78
N ALA A 44 1.28 5.46 -11.87
CA ALA A 44 2.50 4.66 -11.89
C ALA A 44 3.57 5.22 -10.92
N ARG A 45 3.79 6.54 -10.92
CA ARG A 45 4.69 7.20 -9.97
C ARG A 45 4.21 7.06 -8.52
N ASN A 46 2.90 7.21 -8.28
CA ASN A 46 2.33 7.04 -6.94
C ASN A 46 2.53 5.60 -6.43
N VAL A 47 2.36 4.60 -7.29
CA VAL A 47 2.60 3.19 -6.93
C VAL A 47 4.08 2.96 -6.62
N ALA A 48 5.00 3.50 -7.43
CA ALA A 48 6.44 3.42 -7.15
C ALA A 48 6.79 4.08 -5.80
N LYS A 49 6.19 5.23 -5.50
CA LYS A 49 6.32 5.92 -4.22
C LYS A 49 5.81 5.06 -3.05
N GLU A 50 4.65 4.41 -3.19
CA GLU A 50 4.12 3.52 -2.14
C GLU A 50 5.01 2.28 -1.95
N MET A 51 5.59 1.71 -3.01
CA MET A 51 6.59 0.63 -2.88
C MET A 51 7.85 1.07 -2.13
N GLN A 52 8.27 2.33 -2.28
CA GLN A 52 9.41 2.86 -1.53
C GLN A 52 9.09 2.97 -0.04
N LYS A 53 7.87 3.39 0.31
CA LYS A 53 7.41 3.44 1.70
C LYS A 53 7.32 2.05 2.32
N ASP A 54 6.71 1.09 1.63
CA ASP A 54 6.59 -0.28 2.13
C ASP A 54 7.97 -0.94 2.26
N ALA A 55 8.89 -0.68 1.32
CA ALA A 55 10.27 -1.13 1.42
C ALA A 55 10.99 -0.57 2.66
N LEU A 56 10.80 0.72 2.97
CA LEU A 56 11.35 1.34 4.18
C LEU A 56 10.81 0.64 5.43
N VAL A 57 9.49 0.43 5.52
CA VAL A 57 8.86 -0.23 6.69
C VAL A 57 9.37 -1.66 6.87
N ILE A 58 9.46 -2.45 5.80
CA ILE A 58 9.93 -3.84 5.85
C ILE A 58 11.41 -3.91 6.27
N ARG A 59 12.26 -3.02 5.74
CA ARG A 59 13.68 -2.97 6.11
C ARG A 59 13.88 -2.59 7.58
N ARG A 60 13.14 -1.60 8.08
CA ARG A 60 13.17 -1.25 9.51
C ARG A 60 12.71 -2.40 10.40
N ALA A 61 11.74 -3.21 9.96
CA ALA A 61 11.37 -4.41 10.69
C ALA A 61 12.49 -5.46 10.72
N GLY A 62 13.25 -5.61 9.63
CA GLY A 62 14.45 -6.47 9.58
C GLY A 62 15.58 -5.97 10.48
N GLU A 63 15.84 -4.66 10.51
CA GLU A 63 16.81 -4.04 11.43
C GLU A 63 16.40 -4.25 12.90
N ALA A 64 15.12 -4.06 13.22
CA ALA A 64 14.57 -4.30 14.55
C ALA A 64 14.76 -5.77 14.98
N LEU A 65 14.51 -6.72 14.07
CA LEU A 65 14.77 -8.14 14.30
C LEU A 65 16.25 -8.44 14.56
N ALA A 66 17.15 -7.85 13.77
CA ALA A 66 18.60 -8.01 13.97
C ALA A 66 19.06 -7.44 15.32
N ALA A 67 18.41 -6.38 15.81
CA ALA A 67 18.62 -5.81 17.14
C ALA A 67 17.89 -6.58 18.27
N GLY A 68 17.18 -7.67 17.96
CA GLY A 68 16.47 -8.49 18.93
C GLY A 68 15.27 -7.80 19.60
N SER A 69 14.77 -6.71 19.02
CA SER A 69 13.72 -5.89 19.63
C SER A 69 12.59 -5.65 18.62
N PRO A 70 11.32 -5.91 18.96
CA PRO A 70 10.20 -5.61 18.07
C PRO A 70 10.07 -4.10 17.83
N PRO A 71 9.46 -3.67 16.70
CA PRO A 71 9.26 -2.25 16.40
C PRO A 71 8.51 -1.53 17.54
N SER A 72 9.17 -0.53 18.15
CA SER A 72 8.56 0.28 19.21
C SER A 72 7.60 1.31 18.63
N ARG A 73 6.68 1.82 19.45
CA ARG A 73 5.77 2.90 19.04
C ARG A 73 6.54 4.14 18.54
N GLU A 74 7.66 4.48 19.18
CA GLU A 74 8.53 5.57 18.76
C GLU A 74 9.13 5.33 17.36
N ALA A 75 9.62 4.11 17.10
CA ALA A 75 10.14 3.75 15.78
C ALA A 75 9.06 3.83 14.69
N LEU A 76 7.81 3.46 15.00
CA LEU A 76 6.68 3.56 14.06
C LEU A 76 6.30 5.03 13.77
N HIS A 77 6.41 5.93 14.75
CA HIS A 77 6.26 7.38 14.51
C HIS A 77 7.41 7.94 13.66
N GLY A 78 8.65 7.54 13.93
CA GLY A 78 9.78 7.91 13.08
C GLY A 78 9.62 7.43 11.63
N LEU A 79 9.05 6.23 11.44
CA LEU A 79 8.66 5.73 10.12
C LEU A 79 7.59 6.59 9.46
N LEU A 80 6.54 6.97 10.19
CA LEU A 80 5.50 7.87 9.66
C LEU A 80 6.11 9.18 9.15
N ASP A 81 7.01 9.79 9.92
CA ASP A 81 7.70 11.01 9.52
C ASP A 81 8.61 10.80 8.29
N ALA A 82 9.38 9.72 8.26
CA ALA A 82 10.21 9.38 7.10
C ALA A 82 9.38 9.16 5.82
N THR A 83 8.14 8.63 5.93
CA THR A 83 7.26 8.51 4.76
C THR A 83 6.84 9.87 4.17
N LYS A 84 6.87 10.96 4.96
CA LYS A 84 6.58 12.32 4.48
C LYS A 84 7.68 12.81 3.54
N GLU A 85 8.93 12.48 3.79
CA GLU A 85 10.05 12.84 2.90
C GLU A 85 9.88 12.20 1.51
N ILE A 86 9.46 10.94 1.47
CA ILE A 86 9.14 10.21 0.24
C ILE A 86 7.97 10.89 -0.50
N ASP A 87 6.93 11.32 0.24
CA ASP A 87 5.81 12.08 -0.32
C ASP A 87 6.27 13.42 -0.92
N GLN A 88 7.16 14.17 -0.25
CA GLN A 88 7.70 15.43 -0.77
C GLN A 88 8.54 15.25 -2.03
N ALA A 89 9.39 14.22 -2.06
CA ALA A 89 10.16 13.87 -3.25
C ALA A 89 9.24 13.54 -4.45
N PHE A 90 8.13 12.84 -4.20
CA PHE A 90 7.11 12.59 -5.21
C PHE A 90 6.43 13.88 -5.68
N LEU A 91 6.02 14.77 -4.76
CA LEU A 91 5.38 16.04 -5.12
C LEU A 91 6.30 16.92 -5.98
N ALA A 92 7.61 16.94 -5.70
CA ALA A 92 8.59 17.65 -6.51
C ALA A 92 8.67 17.12 -7.96
N GLN A 93 8.51 15.80 -8.14
CA GLN A 93 8.52 15.17 -9.47
C GLN A 93 7.21 15.37 -10.26
N VAL A 94 6.10 15.59 -9.56
CA VAL A 94 4.76 15.74 -10.15
C VAL A 94 4.35 17.21 -10.31
N GLY A 95 5.07 18.14 -9.68
CA GLY A 95 4.79 19.58 -9.67
C GLY A 95 4.86 20.30 -11.02
N SER A 96 5.35 19.64 -12.08
CA SER A 96 5.29 20.15 -13.47
C SER A 96 3.93 19.91 -14.16
N LEU A 97 3.02 19.17 -13.54
CA LEU A 97 1.68 18.93 -14.06
C LEU A 97 0.71 20.06 -13.65
N PRO A 98 -0.34 20.34 -14.46
CA PRO A 98 -1.34 21.37 -14.17
C PRO A 98 -2.28 21.03 -12.99
N LEU A 99 -1.94 20.04 -12.17
CA LEU A 99 -2.72 19.56 -11.04
C LEU A 99 -1.99 19.86 -9.74
N ARG A 100 -2.57 20.73 -8.89
CA ARG A 100 -2.05 20.99 -7.54
C ARG A 100 -2.48 19.86 -6.60
N ILE A 101 -1.55 18.97 -6.28
CA ILE A 101 -1.75 17.92 -5.26
C ILE A 101 -1.40 18.51 -3.89
N VAL A 102 -2.34 18.48 -2.95
CA VAL A 102 -2.11 18.81 -1.54
C VAL A 102 -2.34 17.54 -0.73
N ILE A 103 -1.38 17.13 0.09
CA ILE A 103 -1.52 15.95 0.94
C ILE A 103 -2.07 16.41 2.31
N PRO A 104 -3.26 15.98 2.73
CA PRO A 104 -3.85 16.36 4.01
C PRO A 104 -3.24 15.47 5.11
N TYR A 105 -2.02 15.81 5.55
CA TYR A 105 -1.27 14.96 6.49
C TYR A 105 -2.02 14.66 7.78
N GLU A 106 -2.81 15.62 8.28
CA GLU A 106 -3.63 15.43 9.49
C GLU A 106 -4.71 14.36 9.31
N GLU A 107 -5.38 14.34 8.16
CA GLU A 107 -6.45 13.38 7.87
C GLU A 107 -5.91 11.98 7.56
N ILE A 108 -4.76 11.90 6.88
CA ILE A 108 -4.20 10.63 6.41
C ILE A 108 -3.31 9.95 7.46
N ALA A 109 -2.75 10.70 8.42
CA ALA A 109 -1.82 10.16 9.41
C ALA A 109 -2.37 8.98 10.22
N PRO A 110 -3.63 8.98 10.71
CA PRO A 110 -4.15 7.82 11.45
C PRO A 110 -4.20 6.55 10.61
N VAL A 111 -4.68 6.64 9.36
CA VAL A 111 -4.77 5.50 8.44
C VAL A 111 -3.38 4.98 8.07
N ARG A 112 -2.44 5.90 7.83
CA ARG A 112 -1.06 5.57 7.49
C ARG A 112 -0.32 4.93 8.65
N MET A 113 -0.52 5.43 9.86
CA MET A 113 0.02 4.83 11.07
C MET A 113 -0.47 3.39 11.21
N GLU A 114 -1.78 3.15 11.08
CA GLU A 114 -2.33 1.79 11.16
C GLU A 114 -1.72 0.85 10.10
N ARG A 115 -1.53 1.33 8.87
CA ARG A 115 -0.88 0.55 7.81
C ARG A 115 0.59 0.26 8.13
N ILE A 116 1.34 1.24 8.61
CA ILE A 116 2.75 1.09 9.03
C ILE A 116 2.85 0.06 10.16
N GLU A 117 2.01 0.18 11.19
CA GLU A 117 1.99 -0.74 12.34
C GLU A 117 1.74 -2.18 11.87
N ARG A 118 0.70 -2.39 11.05
CA ARG A 118 0.35 -3.73 10.52
C ARG A 118 1.43 -4.31 9.64
N LEU A 119 1.96 -3.52 8.69
CA LEU A 119 3.01 -3.97 7.78
C LEU A 119 4.31 -4.28 8.52
N SER A 120 4.71 -3.40 9.45
CA SER A 120 5.93 -3.57 10.24
C SER A 120 5.84 -4.83 11.13
N GLY A 121 4.73 -4.99 11.85
CA GLY A 121 4.50 -6.17 12.70
C GLY A 121 4.38 -7.46 11.89
N ALA A 122 3.84 -7.40 10.67
CA ALA A 122 3.81 -8.54 9.77
C ALA A 122 5.18 -8.91 9.22
N ALA A 123 5.95 -7.92 8.77
CA ALA A 123 7.30 -8.11 8.28
C ALA A 123 8.19 -8.71 9.37
N TYR A 124 8.15 -8.15 10.58
CA TYR A 124 8.90 -8.67 11.72
C TYR A 124 8.59 -10.15 11.99
N ARG A 125 7.30 -10.51 12.13
CA ARG A 125 6.88 -11.90 12.40
C ARG A 125 7.28 -12.88 11.30
N VAL A 126 7.17 -12.47 10.04
CA VAL A 126 7.56 -13.33 8.90
C VAL A 126 9.08 -13.47 8.85
N LEU A 127 9.84 -12.40 9.03
CA LEU A 127 11.30 -12.45 9.02
C LEU A 127 11.86 -13.29 10.18
N ASP A 128 11.24 -13.19 11.36
CA ASP A 128 11.57 -14.00 12.54
C ASP A 128 11.33 -15.49 12.29
N ALA A 129 10.13 -15.86 11.83
CA ALA A 129 9.83 -17.24 11.46
C ALA A 129 10.77 -17.75 10.35
N TRP A 130 11.13 -16.91 9.38
CA TRP A 130 12.04 -17.28 8.29
C TRP A 130 13.48 -17.56 8.75
N GLN A 131 13.85 -17.25 9.99
CA GLN A 131 15.13 -17.71 10.53
C GLN A 131 15.19 -19.25 10.61
N LEU A 132 14.06 -19.89 10.92
CA LEU A 132 13.94 -21.33 11.15
C LEU A 132 13.32 -22.09 9.98
N GLN A 133 12.67 -21.38 9.05
CA GLN A 133 11.95 -21.99 7.93
C GLN A 133 12.75 -21.96 6.62
N SER A 134 12.50 -22.93 5.74
CA SER A 134 13.20 -23.11 4.46
C SER A 134 12.75 -22.16 3.33
N GLY A 135 12.01 -21.09 3.63
CA GLY A 135 11.56 -20.12 2.64
C GLY A 135 10.43 -19.20 3.12
N VAL A 136 10.15 -18.14 2.34
CA VAL A 136 9.10 -17.14 2.64
C VAL A 136 7.72 -17.76 2.81
N ARG A 137 7.40 -18.78 2.00
CA ARG A 137 6.10 -19.47 2.07
C ARG A 137 5.94 -20.18 3.41
N ALA A 138 6.93 -20.97 3.81
CA ALA A 138 6.91 -21.69 5.08
C ALA A 138 6.93 -20.71 6.27
N ALA A 139 7.67 -19.61 6.17
CA ALA A 139 7.65 -18.54 7.15
C ALA A 139 6.24 -17.92 7.31
N MET A 140 5.58 -17.56 6.20
CA MET A 140 4.21 -17.02 6.24
C MET A 140 3.20 -18.01 6.83
N GLN A 141 3.31 -19.30 6.51
CA GLN A 141 2.47 -20.36 7.08
C GLN A 141 2.71 -20.55 8.58
N ALA A 142 3.95 -20.40 9.04
CA ALA A 142 4.30 -20.48 10.46
C ALA A 142 3.85 -19.25 11.24
N SER A 143 3.85 -18.06 10.63
CA SER A 143 3.51 -16.80 11.29
C SER A 143 2.00 -16.55 11.43
N TYR A 144 1.19 -17.07 10.50
CA TYR A 144 -0.24 -16.78 10.43
C TYR A 144 -1.01 -18.01 10.01
N PRO A 145 -2.15 -18.34 10.64
CA PRO A 145 -3.16 -19.20 10.04
C PRO A 145 -3.69 -18.63 8.72
N ARG A 146 -4.24 -19.51 7.86
CA ARG A 146 -4.75 -19.15 6.53
C ARG A 146 -5.70 -17.95 6.54
N ALA A 147 -6.70 -17.97 7.41
CA ALA A 147 -7.70 -16.92 7.51
C ALA A 147 -7.11 -15.58 8.01
N GLU A 148 -6.15 -15.64 8.92
CA GLU A 148 -5.47 -14.45 9.45
C GLU A 148 -4.57 -13.80 8.41
N LEU A 149 -3.84 -14.60 7.61
CA LEU A 149 -3.04 -14.08 6.51
C LEU A 149 -3.92 -13.38 5.46
N GLU A 150 -5.07 -13.98 5.14
CA GLU A 150 -6.02 -13.40 4.18
C GLU A 150 -6.55 -12.07 4.69
N ARG A 151 -6.93 -12.04 5.98
CA ARG A 151 -7.41 -10.83 6.63
C ARG A 151 -6.35 -9.73 6.68
N LEU A 152 -5.10 -10.07 7.00
CA LEU A 152 -3.98 -9.13 7.03
C LEU A 152 -3.75 -8.49 5.65
N LEU A 153 -3.67 -9.31 4.60
CA LEU A 153 -3.48 -8.82 3.23
C LEU A 153 -4.65 -7.94 2.79
N LEU A 154 -5.87 -8.34 3.11
CA LEU A 154 -7.07 -7.56 2.84
C LEU A 154 -7.03 -6.21 3.55
N ASP A 155 -6.76 -6.19 4.85
CA ASP A 155 -6.71 -4.98 5.66
C ASP A 155 -5.66 -4.00 5.13
N LEU A 156 -4.45 -4.47 4.80
CA LEU A 156 -3.39 -3.63 4.23
C LEU A 156 -3.81 -2.96 2.90
N LEU A 157 -4.43 -3.72 1.99
CA LEU A 157 -4.89 -3.21 0.70
C LEU A 157 -6.10 -2.26 0.84
N GLN A 158 -6.98 -2.50 1.82
CA GLN A 158 -8.10 -1.61 2.12
C GLN A 158 -7.65 -0.30 2.77
N LEU A 159 -6.65 -0.34 3.65
CA LEU A 159 -6.04 0.87 4.20
C LEU A 159 -5.43 1.72 3.08
N TYR A 160 -4.73 1.09 2.11
CA TYR A 160 -4.23 1.81 0.93
C TYR A 160 -5.37 2.40 0.07
N ALA A 161 -6.49 1.69 -0.09
CA ALA A 161 -7.68 2.22 -0.77
C ALA A 161 -8.28 3.43 -0.03
N LEU A 162 -8.30 3.40 1.30
CA LEU A 162 -8.77 4.50 2.14
C LEU A 162 -7.84 5.71 2.04
N GLU A 163 -6.52 5.52 2.10
CA GLU A 163 -5.54 6.59 1.85
C GLU A 163 -5.77 7.25 0.49
N THR A 164 -5.98 6.45 -0.56
CA THR A 164 -6.25 6.94 -1.91
C THR A 164 -7.54 7.77 -1.97
N ARG A 165 -8.59 7.35 -1.26
CA ARG A 165 -9.83 8.12 -1.15
C ARG A 165 -9.60 9.47 -0.46
N ILE A 166 -8.89 9.50 0.66
CA ILE A 166 -8.57 10.75 1.37
C ILE A 166 -7.81 11.70 0.44
N LEU A 167 -6.76 11.21 -0.25
CA LEU A 167 -5.98 12.00 -1.21
C LEU A 167 -6.83 12.50 -2.39
N SER A 168 -7.77 11.70 -2.89
CA SER A 168 -8.64 12.10 -4.01
C SER A 168 -9.53 13.30 -3.68
N ARG A 169 -9.91 13.48 -2.41
CA ARG A 169 -10.68 14.64 -1.95
C ARG A 169 -9.85 15.92 -1.92
N SER A 170 -8.55 15.80 -1.78
CA SER A 170 -7.60 16.91 -1.74
C SER A 170 -7.24 17.44 -3.12
N VAL A 171 -7.62 16.74 -4.19
CA VAL A 171 -7.56 17.26 -5.56
C VAL A 171 -8.59 18.37 -5.71
N ARG A 172 -8.12 19.60 -5.94
CA ARG A 172 -8.98 20.77 -6.13
C ARG A 172 -9.60 20.74 -7.53
N LEU A 173 -10.91 20.47 -7.58
CA LEU A 173 -11.76 20.70 -8.74
C LEU A 173 -12.66 21.91 -8.48
N PRO A 174 -13.12 22.63 -9.52
CA PRO A 174 -14.13 23.67 -9.39
C PRO A 174 -15.35 23.18 -8.59
N ALA A 175 -15.91 24.00 -7.70
CA ALA A 175 -16.95 23.60 -6.74
C ALA A 175 -18.19 22.95 -7.40
N LEU A 176 -18.54 23.37 -8.62
CA LEU A 176 -19.61 22.79 -9.44
C LEU A 176 -19.42 21.30 -9.76
N LEU A 177 -18.18 20.80 -9.75
CA LEU A 177 -17.83 19.40 -10.02
C LEU A 177 -17.62 18.56 -8.74
N ALA A 178 -17.86 19.13 -7.55
CA ALA A 178 -17.67 18.43 -6.29
C ALA A 178 -18.52 17.13 -6.14
N PRO A 179 -19.79 17.07 -6.57
CA PRO A 179 -20.58 15.83 -6.50
C PRO A 179 -20.03 14.73 -7.41
N LEU A 180 -19.54 15.12 -8.59
CA LEU A 180 -18.91 14.20 -9.53
C LEU A 180 -17.61 13.63 -8.96
N ARG A 181 -16.79 14.47 -8.30
CA ARG A 181 -15.57 14.05 -7.60
C ARG A 181 -15.85 13.00 -6.53
N GLU A 182 -16.83 13.22 -5.66
CA GLU A 182 -17.13 12.27 -4.59
C GLU A 182 -17.66 10.94 -5.16
N ARG A 183 -18.47 10.97 -6.22
CA ARG A 183 -18.94 9.75 -6.90
C ARG A 183 -17.77 8.98 -7.53
N ILE A 184 -16.82 9.67 -8.15
CA ILE A 184 -15.60 9.06 -8.69
C ILE A 184 -14.75 8.45 -7.57
N ALA A 185 -14.54 9.17 -6.47
CA ALA A 185 -13.77 8.69 -5.33
C ALA A 185 -14.40 7.45 -4.67
N GLN A 186 -15.73 7.43 -4.51
CA GLN A 186 -16.47 6.27 -4.00
C GLN A 186 -16.38 5.08 -4.94
N SER A 187 -16.56 5.30 -6.25
CA SER A 187 -16.41 4.24 -7.26
C SER A 187 -14.99 3.68 -7.27
N LEU A 188 -13.98 4.53 -7.17
CA LEU A 188 -12.57 4.12 -7.09
C LEU A 188 -12.32 3.26 -5.85
N GLN A 189 -12.78 3.71 -4.67
CA GLN A 189 -12.62 2.95 -3.44
C GLN A 189 -13.34 1.59 -3.50
N GLY A 190 -14.54 1.55 -4.08
CA GLY A 190 -15.28 0.29 -4.29
C GLY A 190 -14.50 -0.70 -5.15
N ILE A 191 -14.00 -0.24 -6.31
CA ILE A 191 -13.18 -1.06 -7.22
C ILE A 191 -11.91 -1.55 -6.50
N MET A 192 -11.22 -0.67 -5.80
CA MET A 192 -10.02 -0.99 -5.03
C MET A 192 -10.32 -2.07 -3.96
N ASN A 193 -11.39 -1.90 -3.18
CA ASN A 193 -11.78 -2.86 -2.14
C ASN A 193 -12.15 -4.23 -2.70
N ASP A 194 -12.82 -4.29 -3.86
CA ASP A 194 -13.14 -5.57 -4.50
C ASP A 194 -11.90 -6.25 -5.08
N MET A 195 -10.96 -5.48 -5.63
CA MET A 195 -9.66 -6.02 -6.04
C MET A 195 -8.84 -6.50 -4.85
N ALA A 196 -8.92 -5.83 -3.70
CA ALA A 196 -8.23 -6.21 -2.48
C ALA A 196 -8.70 -7.58 -1.99
N LYS A 197 -10.03 -7.78 -1.92
CA LYS A 197 -10.64 -9.08 -1.54
C LYS A 197 -10.17 -10.21 -2.44
N ARG A 198 -10.28 -10.04 -3.77
CA ARG A 198 -9.92 -11.08 -4.74
C ARG A 198 -8.43 -11.41 -4.66
N LEU A 199 -7.58 -10.39 -4.63
CA LEU A 199 -6.14 -10.58 -4.60
C LEU A 199 -5.67 -11.22 -3.29
N ALA A 200 -6.22 -10.82 -2.13
CA ALA A 200 -5.90 -11.44 -0.85
C ALA A 200 -6.22 -12.95 -0.85
N ALA A 201 -7.42 -13.32 -1.28
CA ALA A 201 -7.84 -14.72 -1.38
C ALA A 201 -6.94 -15.54 -2.33
N GLU A 202 -6.57 -14.97 -3.49
CA GLU A 202 -5.66 -15.61 -4.45
C GLU A 202 -4.25 -15.82 -3.86
N LEU A 203 -3.68 -14.78 -3.22
CA LEU A 203 -2.34 -14.85 -2.64
C LEU A 203 -2.27 -15.89 -1.53
N VAL A 204 -3.27 -15.93 -0.65
CA VAL A 204 -3.36 -16.97 0.38
C VAL A 204 -3.54 -18.35 -0.24
N GLY A 205 -4.32 -18.46 -1.32
CA GLY A 205 -4.42 -19.69 -2.10
C GLY A 205 -3.08 -20.17 -2.67
N VAL A 206 -2.16 -19.27 -3.02
CA VAL A 206 -0.79 -19.59 -3.46
C VAL A 206 0.10 -20.00 -2.28
N VAL A 207 0.01 -19.31 -1.14
CA VAL A 207 0.81 -19.62 0.05
C VAL A 207 0.44 -20.99 0.62
N TYR A 208 -0.84 -21.35 0.62
CA TYR A 208 -1.36 -22.59 1.22
C TYR A 208 -1.66 -23.72 0.23
N ARG A 209 -1.17 -23.61 -1.01
CA ARG A 209 -1.27 -24.70 -1.98
C ARG A 209 -0.33 -25.83 -1.56
N ARG A 210 -0.88 -27.05 -1.51
CA ARG A 210 -0.11 -28.29 -1.32
C ARG A 210 0.81 -28.53 -2.50
#